data_AF-A0A5M8RYV6-F1
#
_entry.id   AF-A0A5M8RYV6-F1
#
_cell.length_a   1.000
_cell.length_b   1.000
_cell.length_c   1.000
_cell.angle_alpha   90.00
_cell.angle_beta   90.00
_cell.angle_gamma   90.00
#
_symmetry.space_group_name_H-M   'P 1'
#
loop_
_entity.id
_entity.type
_entity.pdbx_description
1 polymer ?
#
loop_
_entity_poly.entity_id
_entity_poly.type
_entity_poly.pdbx_seq_one_letter_code
_entity_poly.pdbx_strand_id
1 'polypeptide(L)'
;MDNSSTSVRSLIFSTHVERLKELLLKLHDGSITKEELRELSKIHAECMKMTAQVVEEANEFLLEADLIPKSDTKELNKLLHRIRESDKEKKDLSDQELE
;
A
#
# COMPACT_ATOMS: atom_id res chain seq x y z
N MET A 1 -32.98 1.29 13.08
CA MET A 1 -32.04 0.49 13.90
C MET A 1 -31.18 -0.27 12.92
N ASP A 2 -30.09 0.34 12.47
CA ASP A 2 -29.18 -0.30 11.52
C ASP A 2 -28.17 -1.14 12.29
N ASN A 3 -28.61 -2.33 12.68
CA ASN A 3 -27.68 -3.38 13.07
C ASN A 3 -27.08 -3.96 11.79
N SER A 4 -26.24 -3.16 11.10
CA SER A 4 -25.34 -3.71 10.10
C SER A 4 -24.41 -4.64 10.85
N SER A 5 -24.53 -5.95 10.64
CA SER A 5 -23.53 -6.90 11.11
C SER A 5 -22.21 -6.51 10.44
N THR A 6 -21.37 -5.75 11.13
CA THR A 6 -20.05 -5.39 10.64
C THR A 6 -19.31 -6.69 10.39
N SER A 7 -19.09 -7.02 9.12
CA SER A 7 -18.36 -8.24 8.75
C SER A 7 -17.01 -8.23 9.46
N VAL A 8 -16.58 -9.38 9.97
CA VAL A 8 -15.26 -9.53 10.61
C VAL A 8 -14.15 -8.94 9.73
N ARG A 9 -14.27 -9.10 8.40
CA ARG A 9 -13.34 -8.51 7.42
C ARG A 9 -13.34 -6.97 7.48
N SER A 10 -14.50 -6.34 7.62
CA SER A 10 -14.62 -4.88 7.78
C SER A 10 -14.01 -4.40 9.10
N LEU A 11 -14.17 -5.15 10.19
CA LEU A 11 -13.59 -4.79 11.49
C LEU A 11 -12.06 -4.88 11.47
N ILE A 12 -11.52 -5.93 10.85
CA ILE A 12 -10.08 -6.12 10.65
C ILE A 12 -9.51 -4.97 9.81
N PHE A 13 -10.16 -4.64 8.69
CA PHE A 13 -9.71 -3.55 7.83
C PHE A 13 -9.72 -2.20 8.56
N SER A 14 -10.78 -1.87 9.28
CA SER A 14 -10.87 -0.62 10.06
C SER A 14 -9.76 -0.52 11.10
N THR A 15 -9.49 -1.62 11.83
CA THR A 15 -8.38 -1.70 12.79
C THR A 15 -7.03 -1.44 12.13
N HIS A 16 -6.79 -2.04 10.96
CA HIS A 16 -5.56 -1.81 10.19
C HIS A 16 -5.42 -0.36 9.71
N VAL A 17 -6.51 0.26 9.25
CA VAL A 17 -6.53 1.66 8.82
C VAL A 17 -6.24 2.62 9.98
N GLU A 18 -6.83 2.39 11.15
CA GLU A 18 -6.56 3.20 12.35
C GLU A 18 -5.10 3.08 12.79
N ARG A 19 -4.56 1.85 12.83
CA ARG A 19 -3.16 1.62 13.17
C ARG A 19 -2.21 2.23 12.13
N LEU A 20 -2.56 2.19 10.84
CA LEU A 20 -1.80 2.84 9.78
C LEU A 20 -1.73 4.36 9.99
N LYS A 21 -2.84 5.00 10.35
CA LYS A 21 -2.88 6.44 10.66
C LYS A 21 -1.94 6.79 11.83
N GLU A 22 -1.99 6.03 12.91
CA GLU A 22 -1.12 6.25 14.08
C GLU A 22 0.37 6.12 13.70
N LEU A 23 0.73 5.08 12.96
CA LEU A 23 2.11 4.84 12.54
C LEU A 23 2.61 5.91 11.55
N LEU A 24 1.75 6.41 10.66
CA LEU A 24 2.09 7.49 9.74
C LEU A 24 2.29 8.83 10.48
N LEU A 25 1.50 9.11 11.53
CA LEU A 25 1.71 10.27 12.39
C LEU A 25 3.06 10.17 13.12
N LYS A 26 3.36 9.03 13.72
CA LYS A 26 4.66 8.79 14.37
C LYS A 26 5.84 8.92 13.40
N LEU A 27 5.67 8.46 12.15
CA LEU A 27 6.67 8.62 11.10
C LEU A 27 6.89 10.09 10.77
N HIS A 28 5.82 10.87 10.64
CA HIS A 28 5.88 12.30 10.37
C HIS A 28 6.54 13.08 11.52
N ASP A 29 6.19 12.75 12.75
CA ASP A 29 6.71 13.40 13.97
C ASP A 29 8.13 12.93 14.33
N GLY A 30 8.71 11.99 13.57
CA GLY A 30 10.04 11.43 13.81
C GLY A 30 10.15 10.56 15.07
N SER A 31 9.02 10.22 15.70
CA SER A 31 8.95 9.42 16.93
C SER A 31 8.83 7.91 16.70
N ILE A 32 8.72 7.49 15.43
CA ILE A 32 8.55 6.09 15.06
C ILE A 32 9.79 5.25 15.41
N THR A 33 9.55 4.08 16.02
CA THR A 33 10.59 3.09 16.30
C THR A 33 10.86 2.19 15.08
N LYS A 34 11.96 1.43 15.12
CA LYS A 34 12.31 0.48 14.05
C LYS A 34 11.30 -0.67 13.94
N GLU A 35 10.77 -1.11 15.08
CA GLU A 35 9.73 -2.13 15.19
C GLU A 35 8.42 -1.63 14.57
N GLU A 36 8.00 -0.41 14.92
CA GLU A 36 6.82 0.25 14.36
C GLU A 36 6.95 0.54 12.86
N LEU A 37 8.15 0.86 12.37
CA LEU A 37 8.39 1.01 10.93
C LEU A 37 8.22 -0.32 10.18
N ARG A 38 8.65 -1.43 10.81
CA ARG A 38 8.44 -2.78 10.29
C ARG A 38 6.95 -3.16 10.30
N GLU A 39 6.24 -2.79 11.35
CA GLU A 39 4.80 -2.95 11.47
C GLU A 39 4.04 -2.15 10.40
N LEU A 40 4.41 -0.88 10.20
CA LEU A 40 3.86 0.01 9.18
C LEU A 40 3.95 -0.63 7.79
N SER A 41 5.12 -1.21 7.47
CA SER A 41 5.34 -1.90 6.19
C SER A 41 4.42 -3.12 6.02
N LYS A 42 4.20 -3.89 7.09
CA LYS A 42 3.30 -5.07 7.07
C LYS A 42 1.84 -4.67 6.89
N ILE A 43 1.37 -3.73 7.72
CA ILE A 43 -0.03 -3.26 7.68
C ILE A 43 -0.34 -2.62 6.33
N HIS A 44 0.59 -1.83 5.79
CA HIS A 44 0.42 -1.26 4.46
C HIS A 44 0.26 -2.34 3.38
N ALA A 45 1.08 -3.38 3.41
CA ALA A 45 0.98 -4.50 2.46
C ALA A 45 -0.34 -5.29 2.60
N GLU A 46 -0.83 -5.48 3.83
CA GLU A 46 -2.12 -6.13 4.10
C GLU A 46 -3.30 -5.29 3.60
N CYS A 47 -3.31 -3.98 3.86
CA CYS A 47 -4.31 -3.07 3.33
C CYS A 47 -4.36 -3.10 1.79
N MET A 48 -3.19 -3.06 1.13
CA MET A 48 -3.12 -3.13 -0.34
C MET A 48 -3.68 -4.44 -0.88
N LYS A 49 -3.43 -5.58 -0.23
CA LYS A 49 -4.01 -6.88 -0.62
C LYS A 49 -5.53 -6.88 -0.48
N MET A 50 -6.05 -6.37 0.64
CA MET A 50 -7.49 -6.31 0.88
C MET A 50 -8.18 -5.40 -0.14
N THR A 51 -7.58 -4.25 -0.48
CA THR A 51 -8.11 -3.36 -1.52
C THR A 51 -8.05 -3.98 -2.91
N ALA A 52 -6.95 -4.65 -3.28
CA ALA A 52 -6.83 -5.34 -4.56
C ALA A 52 -7.90 -6.43 -4.70
N GLN A 53 -8.14 -7.21 -3.64
CA GLN A 53 -9.19 -8.21 -3.62
C GLN A 53 -10.58 -7.59 -3.80
N VAL A 54 -10.88 -6.47 -3.15
CA VAL A 54 -12.17 -5.77 -3.33
C VAL A 54 -12.34 -5.28 -4.77
N VAL A 55 -11.27 -4.78 -5.40
CA VAL A 55 -11.30 -4.37 -6.81
C VAL A 55 -11.50 -5.58 -7.73
N GLU A 56 -10.86 -6.71 -7.46
CA GLU A 56 -11.04 -7.96 -8.21
C GLU A 56 -12.48 -8.49 -8.07
N GLU A 57 -13.00 -8.58 -6.84
CA GLU A 57 -14.39 -8.96 -6.56
C GLU A 57 -15.38 -8.01 -7.26
N ALA A 58 -15.10 -6.70 -7.29
CA ALA A 58 -15.92 -5.72 -7.98
C ALA A 58 -15.86 -5.87 -9.51
N ASN A 59 -14.68 -6.14 -10.09
CA ASN A 59 -14.51 -6.38 -11.52
C ASN A 59 -15.25 -7.66 -11.97
N GLU A 60 -15.19 -8.73 -11.16
CA GLU A 60 -15.93 -9.98 -11.41
C GLU A 60 -17.44 -9.75 -11.32
N PHE A 61 -17.89 -9.01 -10.31
CA PHE A 61 -19.32 -8.71 -10.12
C PHE A 61 -19.88 -7.79 -11.21
N LEU A 62 -19.10 -6.82 -11.68
CA LEU A 62 -19.53 -5.82 -12.67
C LEU A 62 -19.43 -6.31 -14.13
N LEU A 63 -19.15 -7.59 -14.39
CA LEU A 63 -19.24 -8.26 -15.70
C LEU A 63 -18.76 -7.37 -16.87
N GLU A 64 -17.45 -7.09 -16.92
CA GLU A 64 -16.69 -6.33 -17.94
C GLU A 64 -16.36 -4.86 -17.65
N ALA A 65 -16.66 -4.32 -16.46
CA ALA A 65 -16.00 -3.10 -16.02
C ALA A 65 -14.62 -3.44 -15.45
N ASP A 66 -13.58 -3.45 -16.30
CA ASP A 66 -12.19 -3.36 -15.84
C ASP A 66 -12.03 -2.00 -15.12
N LEU A 67 -12.35 -1.91 -13.82
CA LEU A 67 -12.20 -0.68 -13.03
C LEU A 67 -10.76 -0.14 -13.14
N ILE A 68 -9.81 -1.05 -13.31
CA ILE A 68 -8.45 -0.77 -13.77
C ILE A 68 -8.08 -1.86 -14.78
N PRO A 69 -7.97 -1.55 -16.08
CA PRO A 69 -7.54 -2.50 -17.09
C PRO A 69 -6.17 -3.10 -16.75
N LYS A 70 -6.01 -4.42 -16.93
CA LYS A 70 -4.73 -5.11 -16.67
C LYS A 70 -3.55 -4.52 -17.43
N SER A 71 -3.79 -3.93 -18.60
CA SER A 71 -2.79 -3.19 -19.39
C SER A 71 -2.20 -2.04 -18.58
N ASP A 72 -3.07 -1.28 -17.92
CA ASP A 72 -2.74 -0.04 -17.23
C ASP A 72 -1.99 -0.38 -15.93
N THR A 73 -2.41 -1.42 -15.21
CA THR A 73 -1.69 -1.93 -14.04
C THR A 73 -0.28 -2.41 -14.41
N LYS A 74 -0.11 -3.03 -15.58
CA LYS A 74 1.19 -3.52 -16.07
C LYS A 74 2.10 -2.37 -16.48
N GLU A 75 1.55 -1.35 -17.12
CA GLU A 75 2.29 -0.13 -17.48
C GLU A 75 2.74 0.64 -16.25
N LEU A 76 1.83 0.85 -15.28
CA LEU A 76 2.12 1.54 -14.04
C LEU A 76 3.25 0.85 -13.26
N ASN A 77 3.21 -0.48 -13.15
CA ASN A 77 4.27 -1.27 -12.52
C ASN A 77 5.63 -1.11 -13.23
N LYS A 78 5.66 -1.05 -14.57
CA LYS A 78 6.90 -0.81 -15.32
C LYS A 78 7.48 0.59 -15.06
N LEU A 79 6.62 1.61 -14.91
CA LEU A 79 7.05 2.96 -14.59
C LEU A 79 7.62 3.03 -13.17
N LEU A 80 6.94 2.42 -12.20
CA LEU A 80 7.43 2.35 -10.81
C LEU A 80 8.76 1.62 -10.69
N HIS A 81 8.94 0.51 -11.43
CA HIS A 81 10.23 -0.18 -11.50
C HIS A 81 11.35 0.72 -12.04
N ARG A 82 11.10 1.46 -13.12
CA ARG A 82 12.07 2.41 -13.68
C ARG A 82 12.47 3.49 -12.69
N ILE A 83 11.50 4.07 -11.97
CA ILE A 83 11.78 5.09 -10.93
C ILE A 83 12.68 4.51 -9.83
N ARG A 84 12.36 3.30 -9.34
CA ARG A 84 13.16 2.62 -8.31
C ARG A 84 14.59 2.34 -8.76
N GLU A 85 14.78 1.95 -10.03
CA GLU A 85 16.11 1.72 -10.60
C GLU A 85 16.90 3.03 -10.72
N SER A 86 16.27 4.11 -11.21
CA SER A 86 16.90 5.42 -11.30
C SER A 86 17.29 6.02 -9.94
N ASP A 87 16.51 5.79 -8.88
CA ASP A 87 16.85 6.24 -7.53
C ASP A 87 18.00 5.44 -6.92
N LYS A 88 18.15 4.17 -7.32
CA LYS A 88 19.31 3.34 -6.95
C LYS A 88 20.59 3.83 -7.61
N GLU A 89 20.54 4.09 -8.92
CA GLU A 89 21.69 4.60 -9.68
C GLU A 89 22.17 5.96 -9.16
N LYS A 90 21.25 6.86 -8.80
CA LYS A 90 21.61 8.16 -8.19
C LYS A 90 22.30 8.01 -6.84
N LYS A 91 21.86 7.04 -6.03
CA LYS A 91 22.46 6.78 -4.71
C LYS A 91 23.87 6.19 -4.85
N ASP A 92 24.04 5.24 -5.77
CA ASP A 92 25.34 4.64 -6.04
C ASP A 92 26.34 5.69 -6.58
N LEU A 93 25.88 6.64 -7.41
CA LEU A 93 26.70 7.76 -7.89
C LEU A 93 27.09 8.74 -6.77
N SER A 94 26.17 9.08 -5.87
CA SER A 94 26.48 9.98 -4.74
C SER A 94 27.43 9.37 -3.72
N ASP A 95 27.37 8.05 -3.53
CA ASP A 95 28.27 7.34 -2.61
C ASP A 95 29.70 7.24 -3.19
N GLN A 96 29.83 7.26 -4.53
CA GLN A 96 31.11 7.17 -5.24
C GLN A 96 31.84 8.52 -5.38
N GLU A 97 31.14 9.66 -5.25
CA GLU A 97 31.73 11.01 -5.24
C GLU A 97 32.25 11.44 -3.84
N LEU A 98 31.97 10.64 -2.81
CA LEU A 98 32.37 10.89 -1.41
C LEU A 98 33.57 10.05 -0.93
N GLU A 99 34.16 9.22 -1.80
CA GLU A 99 35.44 8.50 -1.61
C GLU A 99 36.61 9.22 -2.33
#